data_AF-A0A354XTM7-F1
#
_entry.id   AF-A0A354XTM7-F1
#
_cell.length_a   1.000
_cell.length_b   1.000
_cell.length_c   1.000
_cell.angle_alpha   90.00
_cell.angle_beta   90.00
_cell.angle_gamma   90.00
#
_symmetry.space_group_name_H-M   'P 1'
#
loop_
_entity.id
_entity.type
_entity.pdbx_description
1 polymer ?
#
loop_
_entity_poly.entity_id
_entity_poly.type
_entity_poly.pdbx_seq_one_letter_code
_entity_poly.pdbx_strand_id
1 'polypeptide(L)'
;KNGQALVDELNKKYEEFQKLAPTSSEAVKADQQKQLDQIQERYQMFVQNSQREMDELRQKLLAPVQQKIATAIKAVGDEKGYTYIFDLAAGNPVYFNATNAEDATPLVKTKLGIK
;
A
#
# COMPACT_ATOMS: atom_id res chain seq x y z
N LYS A 1 -7.12 13.47 -5.29
CA LYS A 1 -7.92 14.69 -5.56
C LYS A 1 -8.92 15.01 -4.44
N ASN A 2 -9.47 14.02 -3.72
CA ASN A 2 -10.46 14.28 -2.65
C ASN A 2 -9.86 14.70 -1.29
N GLY A 3 -8.64 14.27 -0.96
CA GLY A 3 -8.02 14.57 0.35
C GLY A 3 -7.68 16.03 0.57
N GLN A 4 -7.08 16.70 -0.43
CA GLN A 4 -6.74 18.12 -0.32
C GLN A 4 -7.99 18.98 -0.12
N ALA A 5 -9.06 18.71 -0.88
CA ALA A 5 -10.32 19.43 -0.76
C ALA A 5 -10.95 19.27 0.65
N LEU A 6 -10.86 18.08 1.26
CA LEU A 6 -11.33 17.84 2.63
C LEU A 6 -10.52 18.62 3.68
N VAL A 7 -9.20 18.71 3.50
CA VAL A 7 -8.32 19.49 4.38
C VAL A 7 -8.61 20.98 4.24
N ASP A 8 -8.75 21.47 3.02
CA ASP A 8 -9.07 22.88 2.76
C ASP A 8 -10.46 23.25 3.31
N GLU A 9 -11.44 22.36 3.16
CA GLU A 9 -12.80 22.53 3.71
C GLU A 9 -12.79 22.53 5.25
N LEU A 10 -12.05 21.61 5.88
CA LEU A 10 -11.90 21.54 7.33
C LEU A 10 -11.26 22.82 7.89
N ASN A 11 -10.15 23.26 7.30
CA ASN A 11 -9.44 24.48 7.71
C ASN A 11 -10.33 25.71 7.58
N LYS A 12 -11.04 25.84 6.45
CA LYS A 12 -11.96 26.95 6.21
C LYS A 12 -13.10 26.98 7.23
N LYS A 13 -13.74 25.84 7.52
CA LYS A 13 -14.82 25.75 8.52
C LYS A 13 -14.32 26.09 9.92
N TYR A 14 -13.10 25.69 10.25
CA TYR A 14 -12.49 25.98 11.55
C TYR A 14 -12.19 27.47 11.71
N GLU A 15 -11.65 28.13 10.69
CA GLU A 15 -11.44 29.58 10.68
C GLU A 15 -12.76 30.36 10.75
N GLU A 16 -13.78 29.94 10.02
CA GLU A 16 -15.11 30.55 10.05
C GLU A 16 -15.73 30.46 11.45
N PHE A 17 -15.62 29.29 12.09
CA PHE A 17 -16.08 29.11 13.47
C PHE A 17 -15.34 30.02 14.44
N GLN A 18 -14.00 30.10 14.38
CA GLN A 18 -13.24 31.01 15.26
C GLN A 18 -13.62 32.48 15.10
N LYS A 19 -13.85 32.93 13.86
CA LYS A 19 -14.20 34.33 13.56
C LYS A 19 -15.63 34.69 13.97
N LEU A 20 -16.57 33.76 13.83
CA LEU A 20 -18.00 34.00 14.06
C LEU A 20 -18.46 33.60 15.47
N ALA A 21 -17.77 32.70 16.17
CA ALA A 21 -18.14 32.26 17.52
C ALA A 21 -18.28 33.41 18.55
N PRO A 22 -17.48 34.50 18.55
CA PRO A 22 -17.67 35.57 19.52
C PRO A 22 -18.99 36.34 19.35
N THR A 23 -19.53 36.39 18.12
CA THR A 23 -20.66 37.26 17.75
C THR A 23 -21.94 36.50 17.38
N SER A 24 -21.87 35.17 17.31
CA SER A 24 -22.99 34.29 16.88
C SER A 24 -23.92 33.87 18.02
N SER A 25 -25.19 33.63 17.68
CA SER A 25 -26.16 33.00 18.59
C SER A 25 -25.79 31.55 18.90
N GLU A 26 -26.32 31.00 20.00
CA GLU A 26 -26.09 29.59 20.37
C GLU A 26 -26.52 28.60 19.28
N ALA A 27 -27.63 28.88 18.58
CA ALA A 27 -28.10 28.03 17.49
C ALA A 27 -27.11 27.98 16.32
N VAL A 28 -26.49 29.12 15.97
CA VAL A 28 -25.48 29.19 14.90
C VAL A 28 -24.20 28.48 15.32
N LYS A 29 -23.78 28.62 16.58
CA LYS A 29 -22.61 27.90 17.14
C LYS A 29 -22.82 26.40 17.11
N ALA A 30 -24.01 25.93 17.51
CA ALA A 30 -24.34 24.52 17.53
C ALA A 30 -24.34 23.90 16.11
N ASP A 31 -24.86 24.63 15.12
CA ASP A 31 -24.82 24.17 13.72
C ASP A 31 -23.38 24.12 13.18
N GLN A 32 -22.57 25.15 13.43
CA GLN A 32 -21.17 25.17 13.02
C GLN A 32 -20.34 24.06 13.68
N GLN A 33 -20.55 23.80 14.96
CA GLN A 33 -19.91 22.69 15.66
C GLN A 33 -20.28 21.35 15.02
N LYS A 34 -21.57 21.14 14.73
CA LYS A 34 -22.04 19.92 14.06
C LYS A 34 -21.39 19.75 12.68
N GLN A 35 -21.26 20.83 11.91
CA GLN A 35 -20.59 20.78 10.60
C GLN A 35 -19.09 20.46 10.75
N LEU A 36 -18.43 21.00 11.77
CA LEU A 36 -17.03 20.68 12.10
C LEU A 36 -16.85 19.20 12.45
N ASP A 37 -17.72 18.66 13.29
CA ASP A 37 -17.69 17.25 13.70
C ASP A 37 -17.89 16.34 12.47
N GLN A 38 -18.83 16.68 11.58
CA GLN A 38 -19.09 15.93 10.35
C GLN A 38 -17.90 15.94 9.38
N ILE A 39 -17.24 17.09 9.17
CA ILE A 39 -16.09 17.15 8.27
C ILE A 39 -14.87 16.43 8.88
N GLN A 40 -14.71 16.46 10.20
CA GLN A 40 -13.68 15.70 10.91
C GLN A 40 -13.88 14.18 10.75
N GLU A 41 -15.12 13.69 10.92
CA GLU A 41 -15.45 12.28 10.73
C GLU A 41 -15.16 11.83 9.28
N ARG A 42 -15.61 12.61 8.30
CA ARG A 42 -15.33 12.37 6.87
C ARG A 42 -13.83 12.35 6.58
N TYR A 43 -13.07 13.26 7.19
CA TYR A 43 -11.62 13.32 7.03
C TYR A 43 -10.94 12.07 7.61
N GLN A 44 -11.32 11.64 8.81
CA GLN A 44 -10.78 10.41 9.42
C GLN A 44 -11.08 9.18 8.56
N MET A 45 -12.32 9.02 8.09
CA MET A 45 -12.68 7.94 7.16
C MET A 45 -11.88 8.00 5.86
N PHE A 46 -11.68 9.19 5.29
CA PHE A 46 -10.89 9.38 4.08
C PHE A 46 -9.44 8.91 4.27
N VAL A 47 -8.79 9.29 5.38
CA VAL A 47 -7.41 8.87 5.67
C VAL A 47 -7.32 7.35 5.82
N GLN A 48 -8.23 6.73 6.58
CA GLN A 48 -8.23 5.28 6.76
C GLN A 48 -8.47 4.52 5.44
N ASN A 49 -9.44 4.97 4.65
CA ASN A 49 -9.75 4.34 3.37
C ASN A 49 -8.63 4.52 2.36
N SER A 50 -8.00 5.70 2.31
CA SER A 50 -6.86 5.97 1.42
C SER A 50 -5.69 5.04 1.74
N GLN A 51 -5.38 4.82 3.02
CA GLN A 51 -4.33 3.89 3.42
C GLN A 51 -4.65 2.46 2.96
N ARG A 52 -5.89 1.99 3.19
CA ARG A 52 -6.35 0.68 2.73
C ARG A 52 -6.26 0.53 1.22
N GLU A 53 -6.75 1.51 0.47
CA GLU A 53 -6.70 1.51 -1.00
C GLU A 53 -5.27 1.46 -1.54
N MET A 54 -4.33 2.15 -0.88
CA MET A 54 -2.91 2.08 -1.25
C MET A 54 -2.32 0.70 -1.01
N ASP A 55 -2.62 0.07 0.13
CA ASP A 55 -2.16 -1.28 0.44
C ASP A 55 -2.76 -2.32 -0.52
N GLU A 56 -4.06 -2.21 -0.82
CA GLU A 56 -4.75 -3.05 -1.81
C GLU A 56 -4.17 -2.87 -3.22
N LEU A 57 -3.92 -1.63 -3.64
CA LEU A 57 -3.33 -1.35 -4.94
C LEU A 57 -1.92 -1.92 -5.03
N ARG A 58 -1.11 -1.76 -3.97
CA ARG A 58 0.23 -2.34 -3.89
C ARG A 58 0.17 -3.86 -4.02
N GLN A 59 -0.73 -4.53 -3.30
CA GLN A 59 -0.92 -5.97 -3.41
C GLN A 59 -1.36 -6.37 -4.82
N LYS A 60 -2.35 -5.69 -5.40
CA LYS A 60 -2.88 -5.96 -6.74
C LYS A 60 -1.82 -5.81 -7.83
N LEU A 61 -0.91 -4.84 -7.69
CA LEU A 61 0.18 -4.62 -8.64
C LEU A 61 1.33 -5.61 -8.46
N LEU A 62 1.63 -6.00 -7.22
CA LEU A 62 2.72 -6.95 -6.93
C LEU A 62 2.33 -8.41 -7.15
N ALA A 63 1.08 -8.80 -6.90
CA ALA A 63 0.59 -10.16 -7.09
C ALA A 63 0.90 -10.75 -8.49
N PRO A 64 0.63 -10.07 -9.62
CA PRO A 64 0.96 -10.60 -10.94
C PRO A 64 2.47 -10.70 -11.17
N VAL A 65 3.28 -9.82 -10.55
CA VAL A 65 4.74 -9.90 -10.63
C VAL A 65 5.24 -11.14 -9.87
N GLN A 66 4.74 -11.36 -8.66
CA GLN A 66 5.04 -12.56 -7.87
C GLN A 66 4.62 -13.83 -8.61
N GLN A 67 3.45 -13.84 -9.25
CA GLN A 67 2.99 -14.99 -10.04
C GLN A 67 3.90 -15.28 -11.23
N LYS A 68 4.36 -14.24 -11.93
CA LYS A 68 5.33 -14.40 -13.04
C LYS A 68 6.65 -14.98 -12.55
N ILE A 69 7.17 -14.48 -11.44
CA ILE A 69 8.39 -14.98 -10.81
C ILE A 69 8.22 -16.45 -10.41
N ALA A 70 7.13 -16.80 -9.71
CA ALA A 70 6.84 -18.18 -9.29
C ALA A 70 6.74 -19.12 -10.50
N THR A 71 6.10 -18.67 -11.58
CA THR A 71 5.98 -19.44 -12.83
C THR A 71 7.36 -19.67 -13.47
N ALA A 72 8.20 -18.64 -13.51
CA ALA A 72 9.55 -18.74 -14.04
C ALA A 72 10.45 -19.67 -13.20
N ILE A 73 10.38 -19.56 -11.86
CA ILE A 73 11.09 -20.45 -10.92
C ILE A 73 10.66 -21.90 -11.16
N LYS A 74 9.35 -22.16 -11.25
CA LYS A 74 8.83 -23.50 -11.52
C LYS A 74 9.34 -24.05 -12.86
N ALA A 75 9.29 -23.25 -13.92
CA ALA A 75 9.77 -23.67 -15.23
C ALA A 75 11.27 -24.02 -15.22
N VAL A 76 12.10 -23.24 -14.53
CA VAL A 76 13.53 -23.56 -14.34
C VAL A 76 13.70 -24.86 -13.56
N GLY A 77 12.96 -25.03 -12.46
CA GLY A 77 13.02 -26.24 -11.65
C GLY A 77 12.64 -27.50 -12.45
N ASP A 78 11.55 -27.44 -13.21
CA ASP A 78 11.09 -28.54 -14.05
C ASP A 78 12.10 -28.86 -15.17
N GLU A 79 12.67 -27.85 -15.83
CA GLU A 79 13.61 -28.03 -16.94
C GLU A 79 14.99 -28.56 -16.51
N LYS A 80 15.41 -28.21 -15.29
CA LYS A 80 16.71 -28.61 -14.73
C LYS A 80 16.63 -29.81 -13.80
N GLY A 81 15.43 -30.26 -13.46
CA GLY A 81 15.21 -31.36 -12.54
C GLY A 81 15.51 -31.01 -11.08
N TYR A 82 15.37 -29.74 -10.69
CA TYR A 82 15.59 -29.33 -9.31
C TYR A 82 14.44 -29.76 -8.41
N THR A 83 14.78 -30.45 -7.32
CA THR A 83 13.79 -30.83 -6.30
C THR A 83 13.37 -29.63 -5.45
N TYR A 84 14.29 -28.69 -5.21
CA TYR A 84 14.05 -27.48 -4.42
C TYR A 84 14.80 -26.29 -5.01
N ILE A 85 14.17 -25.11 -4.93
CA ILE A 85 14.81 -23.81 -5.16
C ILE A 85 14.55 -22.98 -3.92
N PHE A 86 15.59 -22.38 -3.35
CA PHE A 86 15.48 -21.57 -2.14
C PHE A 86 15.73 -20.09 -2.44
N ASP A 87 14.93 -19.22 -1.83
CA ASP A 87 15.20 -17.78 -1.82
C ASP A 87 16.16 -17.43 -0.67
N LEU A 88 17.41 -17.20 -1.02
CA LEU A 88 18.45 -16.83 -0.05
C LEU A 88 18.16 -15.48 0.64
N ALA A 89 17.39 -14.58 0.00
CA ALA A 89 17.00 -13.32 0.62
C ALA A 89 15.96 -13.50 1.73
N ALA A 90 15.21 -14.61 1.69
CA ALA A 90 14.28 -15.02 2.75
C ALA A 90 14.99 -15.68 3.96
N GLY A 91 16.32 -15.74 3.96
CA GLY A 91 17.13 -16.28 5.06
C GLY A 91 17.14 -17.81 5.16
N ASN A 92 16.69 -18.52 4.12
CA ASN A 92 16.70 -19.98 4.05
C ASN A 92 17.32 -20.46 2.73
N PRO A 93 18.03 -21.62 2.71
CA PRO A 93 18.30 -22.47 3.85
C PRO A 93 19.40 -21.87 4.74
N VAL A 94 19.43 -22.25 6.01
CA VAL A 94 20.45 -21.81 6.99
C VAL A 94 21.87 -22.17 6.54
N TYR A 95 22.01 -23.23 5.75
CA TYR A 95 23.26 -23.65 5.13
C TYR A 95 22.99 -24.22 3.74
N PHE A 96 23.86 -23.89 2.79
CA PHE A 96 23.97 -24.59 1.52
C PHE A 96 25.45 -24.69 1.13
N ASN A 97 25.80 -25.72 0.37
CA ASN A 97 27.13 -25.88 -0.18
C ASN A 97 27.20 -25.19 -1.55
N ALA A 98 27.88 -24.05 -1.64
CA ALA A 98 27.99 -23.26 -2.87
C ALA A 98 28.72 -23.97 -4.02
N THR A 99 29.45 -25.06 -3.76
CA THR A 99 30.07 -25.90 -4.80
C THR A 99 29.07 -26.87 -5.43
N ASN A 100 28.10 -27.33 -4.64
CA ASN A 100 27.11 -28.33 -5.07
C ASN A 100 25.72 -27.73 -5.35
N ALA A 101 25.51 -26.46 -5.00
CA ALA A 101 24.29 -25.73 -5.28
C ALA A 101 24.47 -24.89 -6.55
N GLU A 102 23.46 -24.90 -7.40
CA GLU A 102 23.41 -24.05 -8.59
C GLU A 102 22.63 -22.76 -8.29
N ASP A 103 23.16 -21.62 -8.70
CA ASP A 103 22.42 -20.36 -8.68
C ASP A 103 21.41 -20.34 -9.83
N ALA A 104 20.13 -20.53 -9.51
CA ALA A 104 19.04 -20.48 -10.48
C ALA A 104 18.68 -19.05 -10.92
N THR A 105 19.19 -18.00 -10.27
CA THR A 105 18.82 -16.60 -10.51
C THR A 105 19.00 -16.17 -11.98
N PRO A 106 20.12 -16.46 -12.67
CA PRO A 106 20.30 -16.08 -14.08
C PRO A 106 19.31 -16.78 -15.01
N LEU A 107 18.96 -18.04 -14.72
CA LEU A 107 18.00 -18.83 -15.50
C LEU A 107 16.59 -18.26 -15.35
N VAL A 108 16.20 -17.92 -14.11
CA VAL A 108 14.90 -17.31 -13.80
C VAL A 108 14.79 -15.92 -14.46
N LYS A 109 15.84 -15.10 -14.40
CA LYS A 109 15.89 -13.80 -15.11
C LYS A 109 15.69 -13.96 -16.61
N THR A 110 16.33 -14.96 -17.22
CA THR A 110 16.17 -15.29 -18.64
C THR A 110 14.73 -15.68 -18.97
N LYS A 111 14.08 -16.52 -18.14
CA LYS A 111 12.66 -16.87 -18.31
C LYS A 111 11.71 -15.67 -18.17
N LEU A 112 12.08 -14.70 -17.34
CA LEU A 112 11.34 -13.46 -17.15
C LEU A 112 11.63 -12.41 -18.24
N GLY A 113 12.60 -12.65 -19.13
CA GLY A 113 13.02 -11.69 -20.16
C GLY A 113 13.77 -10.48 -19.60
N ILE A 114 14.37 -10.62 -18.42
CA ILE A 114 15.14 -9.56 -17.74
C ILE A 114 16.62 -9.80 -18.04
N LYS A 115 17.31 -8.77 -18.55
CA LYS A 115 18.76 -8.80 -18.77
C LYS A 115 19.52 -8.40 -17.50
#